data_AF-A0A7J6VUJ9-F1
#
_entry.id   AF-A0A7J6VUJ9-F1
#
_cell.length_a   1.000
_cell.length_b   1.000
_cell.length_c   1.000
_cell.angle_alpha   90.00
_cell.angle_beta   90.00
_cell.angle_gamma   90.00
#
_symmetry.space_group_name_H-M   'P 1'
#
loop_
_entity.id
_entity.type
_entity.pdbx_description
1 polymer ?
#
loop_
_entity_poly.entity_id
_entity_poly.type
_entity_poly.pdbx_seq_one_letter_code
_entity_poly.pdbx_strand_id
1 'polypeptide(L)'
;EIAVNQGWHDIWIESDAEAVVSAFRQGKTPWRLRQRWNKVISKLSCLMISAVWREANFAADRVSKFALNTPNQELVVHVGKPD
;
A
#
# COMPACT_ATOMS: atom_id res chain seq x y z
N GLU A 1 -6.67 1.14 -5.25
CA GLU A 1 -8.00 1.64 -5.65
C GLU A 1 -8.16 3.12 -5.32
N ILE A 2 -7.89 3.55 -4.07
CA ILE A 2 -7.96 4.98 -3.67
C ILE A 2 -7.11 5.90 -4.56
N ALA A 3 -5.82 5.61 -4.73
CA ALA A 3 -4.93 6.45 -5.53
C ALA A 3 -5.44 6.65 -6.97
N VAL A 4 -5.90 5.57 -7.61
CA VAL A 4 -6.54 5.62 -8.94
C VAL A 4 -7.81 6.47 -8.93
N ASN A 5 -8.65 6.37 -7.90
CA ASN A 5 -9.85 7.20 -7.77
C ASN A 5 -9.52 8.69 -7.55
N GLN A 6 -8.33 9.00 -7.04
CA GLN A 6 -7.80 10.35 -6.90
C GLN A 6 -7.04 10.83 -8.15
N GLY A 7 -6.97 10.02 -9.22
CA GLY A 7 -6.27 10.36 -10.45
C GLY A 7 -4.74 10.24 -10.35
N TRP A 8 -4.22 9.57 -9.32
CA TRP A 8 -2.79 9.30 -9.19
C TRP A 8 -2.44 8.03 -9.96
N HIS A 9 -1.65 8.20 -11.02
CA HIS A 9 -1.27 7.12 -11.94
C HIS A 9 0.19 6.71 -11.84
N ASP A 10 1.04 7.56 -11.25
CA ASP A 10 2.43 7.27 -10.94
C ASP A 10 2.56 7.02 -9.43
N ILE A 11 2.76 5.75 -9.07
CA ILE A 11 2.67 5.31 -7.68
C ILE A 11 3.99 4.72 -7.22
N TRP A 12 4.42 5.12 -6.03
CA TRP A 12 5.50 4.48 -5.29
C TRP A 12 4.93 3.85 -4.02
N ILE A 13 5.09 2.54 -3.89
CA ILE A 13 4.72 1.76 -2.71
C ILE A 13 5.97 1.37 -1.94
N GLU A 14 6.00 1.66 -0.65
CA GLU A 14 7.05 1.24 0.25
C GLU A 14 6.50 0.26 1.31
N SER A 15 7.30 -0.73 1.69
CA SER A 15 6.97 -1.66 2.76
C SER A 15 8.22 -2.17 3.47
N ASP A 16 8.12 -2.39 4.77
CA ASP A 16 9.17 -2.99 5.60
C ASP A 16 9.20 -4.53 5.54
N ALA A 17 8.22 -5.13 4.86
CA ALA A 17 8.15 -6.57 4.66
C ALA A 17 8.88 -6.97 3.36
N GLU A 18 10.17 -7.28 3.46
CA GLU A 18 11.02 -7.61 2.30
C GLU A 18 10.48 -8.76 1.45
N ALA A 19 9.91 -9.80 2.09
CA ALA A 19 9.26 -10.91 1.40
C ALA A 19 8.07 -10.45 0.53
N VAL A 20 7.30 -9.47 1.02
CA VAL A 20 6.16 -8.90 0.29
C VAL A 20 6.66 -8.08 -0.89
N VAL A 21 7.63 -7.18 -0.66
CA VAL A 21 8.25 -6.37 -1.74
C VAL A 21 8.81 -7.26 -2.84
N SER A 22 9.57 -8.30 -2.48
CA SER A 22 10.15 -9.25 -3.43
C SER A 22 9.08 -10.02 -4.21
N ALA A 23 8.02 -10.48 -3.55
CA ALA A 23 6.91 -11.16 -4.21
C ALA A 23 6.21 -10.26 -5.24
N PHE A 24 5.88 -9.01 -4.87
CA PHE A 24 5.20 -8.09 -5.78
C PHE A 24 6.08 -7.64 -6.94
N ARG A 25 7.38 -7.41 -6.72
CA ARG A 25 8.35 -7.15 -7.80
C ARG A 25 8.43 -8.29 -8.81
N GLN A 26 8.27 -9.53 -8.35
CA GLN A 26 8.23 -10.72 -9.21
C GLN A 26 6.84 -11.00 -9.81
N GLY A 27 5.85 -10.13 -9.60
CA GLY A 27 4.47 -10.34 -10.06
C GLY A 27 3.72 -11.44 -9.30
N LYS A 28 4.26 -11.94 -8.19
CA LYS A 28 3.64 -12.98 -7.36
C LYS A 28 2.62 -12.37 -6.41
N THR A 29 1.44 -12.07 -6.96
CA THR A 29 0.32 -11.54 -6.18
C THR A 29 -0.52 -12.68 -5.58
N PRO A 30 -0.90 -12.62 -4.29
CA PRO A 30 -1.81 -13.60 -3.69
C PRO A 30 -3.12 -13.74 -4.46
N TRP A 31 -3.61 -14.97 -4.63
CA TRP A 31 -4.79 -15.25 -5.47
C TRP A 31 -6.04 -14.44 -5.07
N ARG A 32 -6.25 -14.23 -3.76
CA ARG A 32 -7.37 -13.43 -3.22
C ARG A 32 -7.33 -11.97 -3.66
N LEU A 33 -6.14 -11.43 -3.94
CA LEU A 33 -5.94 -10.03 -4.33
C LEU A 33 -5.75 -9.87 -5.84
N ARG A 34 -5.46 -10.95 -6.57
CA ARG A 34 -5.01 -10.91 -7.97
C ARG A 34 -5.95 -10.13 -8.89
N GLN A 35 -7.26 -10.32 -8.78
CA GLN A 35 -8.23 -9.61 -9.62
C GLN A 35 -8.23 -8.10 -9.33
N ARG A 36 -8.25 -7.70 -8.05
CA ARG A 36 -8.21 -6.29 -7.65
C ARG A 36 -6.89 -5.64 -8.02
N TRP A 37 -5.78 -6.35 -7.82
CA TRP A 37 -4.46 -5.90 -8.18
C TRP A 37 -4.34 -5.63 -9.69
N ASN A 38 -4.75 -6.59 -10.54
CA ASN A 38 -4.73 -6.42 -11.99
C ASN A 38 -5.59 -5.23 -12.44
N LYS A 39 -6.79 -5.07 -11.85
CA LYS A 39 -7.67 -3.93 -12.14
C LYS A 39 -7.01 -2.60 -11.79
N VAL A 40 -6.27 -2.52 -10.69
CA VAL A 40 -5.57 -1.28 -10.28
C VAL A 40 -4.35 -1.04 -11.18
N ILE A 41 -3.48 -2.03 -11.35
CA ILE A 41 -2.27 -1.89 -12.17
C ILE A 41 -2.60 -1.48 -13.61
N SER A 42 -3.67 -2.03 -14.19
CA SER A 42 -4.08 -1.66 -15.56
C SER A 42 -4.38 -0.17 -15.76
N LYS A 43 -4.55 0.58 -14.66
CA LYS A 43 -4.84 2.01 -14.64
C LYS A 43 -3.64 2.85 -14.20
N LEU A 44 -2.51 2.25 -13.88
CA LEU A 44 -1.30 2.96 -13.48
C LEU A 44 -0.40 3.18 -14.70
N SER A 45 0.22 4.35 -14.77
CA SER A 45 1.24 4.68 -15.76
C SER A 45 2.61 4.19 -15.30
N CYS A 46 2.91 4.34 -14.00
CA CYS A 46 4.13 3.89 -13.38
C CYS A 46 3.86 3.29 -12.00
N LEU A 47 4.55 2.20 -11.68
CA LEU A 47 4.53 1.57 -10.36
C LEU A 47 5.94 1.23 -9.93
N MET A 48 6.41 1.89 -8.87
CA MET A 48 7.64 1.53 -8.15
C MET A 48 7.28 0.88 -6.82
N ILE A 49 8.00 -0.19 -6.47
CA ILE A 49 7.86 -0.86 -5.18
C ILE A 49 9.26 -0.95 -4.56
N SER A 50 9.44 -0.44 -3.34
CA SER A 50 10.71 -0.49 -2.59
C SER A 50 10.52 -1.09 -1.20
N ALA A 51 11.64 -1.57 -0.65
CA ALA A 51 11.74 -1.89 0.75
C ALA A 51 12.14 -0.64 1.54
N VAL A 52 11.62 -0.50 2.75
CA VAL A 52 11.99 0.56 3.68
C VAL A 52 12.36 -0.05 5.03
N TRP A 53 13.19 0.64 5.81
CA TRP A 53 13.52 0.23 7.17
C TRP A 53 12.27 0.28 8.06
N ARG A 54 12.17 -0.65 9.01
CA ARG A 54 11.02 -0.76 9.93
C ARG A 54 10.80 0.55 10.69
N GLU A 55 11.89 1.21 11.10
CA GLU A 55 11.90 2.48 11.81
C GLU A 55 11.31 3.63 10.99
N ALA A 56 11.39 3.55 9.65
CA ALA A 56 10.83 4.54 8.74
C ALA A 56 9.39 4.22 8.30
N ASN A 57 8.87 3.03 8.59
CA ASN A 57 7.47 2.64 8.27
C ASN A 57 6.47 2.95 9.40
N PHE A 58 6.82 3.84 10.33
CA PHE A 58 6.04 4.12 11.55
C PHE A 58 4.58 4.53 11.27
N ALA A 59 4.32 5.24 10.18
CA ALA A 59 2.97 5.68 9.83
C ALA A 59 2.05 4.50 9.49
N ALA A 60 2.51 3.57 8.66
CA ALA A 60 1.75 2.38 8.29
C ALA A 60 1.56 1.43 9.49
N ASP A 61 2.60 1.28 10.32
CA ASP A 61 2.55 0.50 11.56
C ASP A 61 1.53 1.04 12.55
N ARG A 62 1.49 2.37 12.73
CA ARG A 62 0.52 3.02 13.62
C ARG A 62 -0.91 2.75 13.16
N VAL A 63 -1.18 2.91 11.86
CA VAL A 63 -2.50 2.64 11.27
C VAL A 63 -2.87 1.16 11.41
N SER A 64 -1.93 0.24 11.18
CA SER A 64 -2.15 -1.20 11.32
C SER A 64 -2.48 -1.59 12.75
N LYS A 65 -1.76 -1.06 13.74
CA LYS A 65 -2.04 -1.27 15.17
C LYS A 65 -3.39 -0.68 15.58
N PHE A 66 -3.72 0.51 15.08
CA PHE A 66 -5.02 1.14 15.33
C PHE A 66 -6.17 0.30 14.78
N ALA A 67 -6.04 -0.20 13.54
CA ALA A 67 -7.06 -1.05 12.90
C ALA A 67 -7.26 -2.37 13.64
N LEU A 68 -6.18 -2.98 14.16
CA LEU A 68 -6.26 -4.19 14.97
C LEU A 68 -7.01 -3.97 16.29
N ASN A 69 -6.79 -2.82 16.93
CA ASN A 69 -7.40 -2.48 18.22
C ASN A 69 -8.83 -1.94 18.09
N THR A 70 -9.24 -1.53 16.88
CA THR A 70 -10.55 -0.90 16.62
C THR A 70 -11.23 -1.52 15.41
N PRO A 71 -11.56 -2.83 15.46
CA PRO A 71 -12.24 -3.49 14.37
C PRO A 71 -13.59 -2.79 14.11
N ASN A 72 -13.84 -2.43 12.84
CA ASN A 72 -15.02 -1.71 12.32
C ASN A 72 -15.02 -0.18 12.40
N GLN A 73 -13.92 0.49 12.73
CA GLN A 73 -13.82 1.94 12.50
C GLN A 73 -13.45 2.27 11.05
N GLU A 74 -13.97 3.39 10.55
CA GLU A 74 -13.62 3.91 9.22
C GLU A 74 -12.15 4.30 9.16
N LEU A 75 -11.50 3.91 8.06
CA LEU A 75 -10.13 4.29 7.78
C LEU A 75 -10.09 5.75 7.32
N VAL A 76 -9.63 6.65 8.19
CA VAL A 76 -9.40 8.06 7.84
C VAL A 76 -8.00 8.19 7.23
N VAL A 77 -7.94 8.54 5.94
CA VAL A 77 -6.68 8.75 5.21
C VAL A 77 -6.34 10.24 5.26
N HIS A 78 -5.23 10.58 5.92
CA HIS A 78 -4.69 11.94 5.90
C HIS A 78 -3.68 12.09 4.76
N VAL A 79 -3.89 13.07 3.90
CA VAL A 79 -2.99 13.39 2.79
C VAL A 79 -2.08 14.54 3.21
N GLY A 80 -0.77 14.28 3.35
CA GLY A 80 0.24 15.29 3.70
C GLY A 80 1.09 14.91 4.92
N LYS A 81 2.08 15.75 5.23
CA LYS A 81 2.87 15.65 6.47
C LYS A 81 1.92 15.90 7.66
N PRO A 82 1.87 15.01 8.67
CA PRO A 82 1.20 15.34 9.92
C PRO A 82 2.00 16.45 10.60
N ASP A 83 1.32 17.53 11.01
CA ASP A 83 1.89 18.54 11.93
C ASP A 83 2.30 17.90 13.26
#